data_AF-A0A8H4LUI6-F1
#
_entry.id   AF-A0A8H4LUI6-F1
#
_cell.length_a   1.000
_cell.length_b   1.000
_cell.length_c   1.000
_cell.angle_alpha   90.00
_cell.angle_beta   90.00
_cell.angle_gamma   90.00
#
_symmetry.space_group_name_H-M   'P 1'
#
loop_
_entity.id
_entity.type
_entity.pdbx_description
1 polymer ?
#
loop_
_entity_poly.entity_id
_entity_poly.type
_entity_poly.pdbx_seq_one_letter_code
_entity_poly.pdbx_strand_id
1 'polypeptide(L)'
;MAHPTESSPLIPASSSPTAHDAASLACKVSASSSSSSQTTSHTSSSSSLPSSSSSSSSSSFLSSSLDLGDTLRDVIIGFSDGLTVPFALTAGLSSLGSSRLVIMGGLAELFSGMISMGLGAYLAAVTERDRYRSALRRERDREQERHDADHGEAAARDADDVCAILLHRYGVEPRLARPLADELAADPRRCLRFKADFSLGMDEPHGHAAWLSGLTMGLSYLLGGLIPMVPYFLMPHVLDALVVSIAVTVVILLVFGYAKNYLAIRNHRAGLWGALQTLVIGVLAAGTSYVIVKALDAGSKG
;
A
#
# COMPACT_ATOMS: atom_id res chain seq x y z
N MET A 1 -33.07 44.05 -32.44
CA MET A 1 -34.46 43.55 -32.36
C MET A 1 -34.42 42.09 -32.78
N ALA A 2 -34.70 41.07 -31.99
CA ALA A 2 -35.29 40.96 -30.66
C ALA A 2 -34.86 39.60 -30.06
N HIS A 3 -34.57 39.56 -28.76
CA HIS A 3 -34.79 38.37 -27.91
C HIS A 3 -36.31 38.27 -27.61
N PRO A 4 -36.87 37.09 -27.26
CA PRO A 4 -36.93 36.72 -25.83
C PRO A 4 -36.98 35.21 -25.44
N THR A 5 -36.54 34.97 -24.19
CA THR A 5 -37.04 34.06 -23.10
C THR A 5 -37.04 32.54 -23.27
N GLU A 6 -36.35 31.73 -22.45
CA GLU A 6 -36.33 31.44 -20.98
C GLU A 6 -37.24 30.28 -20.52
N SER A 7 -36.64 29.34 -19.76
CA SER A 7 -37.18 28.35 -18.77
C SER A 7 -36.18 27.18 -18.70
N SER A 8 -35.63 26.65 -17.60
CA SER A 8 -35.86 26.64 -16.13
C SER A 8 -34.65 25.87 -15.51
N PRO A 9 -34.58 25.55 -14.20
CA PRO A 9 -34.78 26.35 -12.99
C PRO A 9 -33.61 26.26 -11.98
N LEU A 10 -33.63 27.19 -11.02
CA LEU A 10 -32.87 27.21 -9.76
C LEU A 10 -33.34 26.11 -8.78
N ILE A 11 -32.40 25.52 -8.04
CA ILE A 11 -32.66 24.76 -6.79
C ILE A 11 -32.18 25.61 -5.60
N PRO A 12 -32.96 25.75 -4.51
CA PRO A 12 -32.63 26.59 -3.37
C PRO A 12 -31.84 25.87 -2.27
N ALA A 13 -31.35 26.68 -1.33
CA ALA A 13 -30.42 26.34 -0.25
C ALA A 13 -31.03 25.63 0.98
N SER A 14 -30.10 25.05 1.76
CA SER A 14 -30.07 24.91 3.23
C SER A 14 -30.77 23.72 3.89
N SER A 15 -30.00 22.96 4.69
CA SER A 15 -30.26 22.74 6.13
C SER A 15 -29.15 21.92 6.77
N SER A 16 -28.57 22.50 7.82
CA SER A 16 -27.74 21.86 8.86
C SER A 16 -28.55 20.85 9.68
N PRO A 17 -27.87 19.93 10.39
CA PRO A 17 -28.35 19.49 11.70
C PRO A 17 -27.37 19.86 12.82
N THR A 18 -27.95 20.39 13.88
CA THR A 18 -27.38 20.71 15.19
C THR A 18 -27.17 19.46 16.06
N ALA A 19 -26.14 19.54 16.90
CA ALA A 19 -25.89 18.95 18.23
C ALA A 19 -26.74 17.76 18.72
N HIS A 20 -26.08 16.73 19.28
CA HIS A 20 -26.20 16.30 20.68
C HIS A 20 -25.30 15.09 20.98
N ASP A 21 -24.76 15.07 22.21
CA ASP A 21 -24.25 13.93 23.00
C ASP A 21 -22.90 13.25 22.70
N ALA A 22 -21.90 13.58 23.55
CA ALA A 22 -21.12 12.65 24.40
C ALA A 22 -19.85 13.40 24.88
N ALA A 23 -19.84 14.10 26.01
CA ALA A 23 -19.76 13.58 27.37
C ALA A 23 -18.74 12.43 27.56
N SER A 24 -17.74 12.71 28.40
CA SER A 24 -16.97 11.75 29.20
C SER A 24 -15.94 10.88 28.47
N LEU A 25 -14.66 11.20 28.64
CA LEU A 25 -13.76 10.36 29.44
C LEU A 25 -12.45 11.13 29.71
N ALA A 26 -12.46 11.88 30.81
CA ALA A 26 -11.24 12.24 31.51
C ALA A 26 -10.73 10.99 32.24
N CYS A 27 -9.58 10.45 31.85
CA CYS A 27 -8.90 9.42 32.63
C CYS A 27 -7.63 10.01 33.24
N LYS A 28 -7.71 10.16 34.57
CA LYS A 28 -6.62 10.34 35.51
C LYS A 28 -5.53 9.28 35.30
N VAL A 29 -4.27 9.70 35.28
CA VAL A 29 -3.21 8.97 35.99
C VAL A 29 -2.47 9.97 36.87
N SER A 30 -2.79 9.91 38.15
CA SER A 30 -1.92 10.39 39.22
C SER A 30 -0.78 9.40 39.39
N ALA A 31 0.44 9.92 39.47
CA ALA A 31 1.50 9.30 40.26
C ALA A 31 2.20 10.42 41.06
N SER A 32 1.86 10.48 42.35
CA SER A 32 2.74 10.96 43.42
C SER A 32 4.02 10.09 43.43
N SER A 33 5.19 10.51 43.88
CA SER A 33 5.46 11.06 45.21
C SER A 33 6.92 11.53 45.30
N SER A 34 7.14 12.62 46.07
CA SER A 34 8.26 12.91 47.00
C SER A 34 9.72 12.83 46.48
N SER A 35 10.61 13.82 46.62
CA SER A 35 10.93 14.86 47.63
C SER A 35 12.41 14.66 47.96
N SER A 36 13.26 15.68 47.77
CA SER A 36 14.37 16.03 48.68
C SER A 36 15.20 17.20 48.14
N SER A 37 15.28 18.22 48.96
CA SER A 37 16.03 19.47 48.79
C SER A 37 17.54 19.28 49.01
N GLN A 38 18.38 20.04 48.30
CA GLN A 38 19.59 20.66 48.87
C GLN A 38 20.20 21.73 47.94
N THR A 39 21.02 22.56 48.57
CA THR A 39 21.23 24.00 48.32
C THR A 39 22.68 24.28 47.88
N THR A 40 22.90 25.33 47.07
CA THR A 40 24.17 26.09 46.82
C THR A 40 25.39 25.32 46.27
N SER A 41 26.11 25.74 45.22
CA SER A 41 26.90 26.98 45.11
C SER A 41 27.66 27.03 43.75
N HIS A 42 28.17 28.22 43.41
CA HIS A 42 28.86 28.61 42.18
C HIS A 42 30.09 27.76 41.77
N THR A 43 30.32 27.58 40.47
CA THR A 43 31.63 27.81 39.82
C THR A 43 31.51 27.79 38.30
N SER A 44 32.03 28.84 37.66
CA SER A 44 32.28 28.98 36.23
C SER A 44 33.26 27.91 35.74
N SER A 45 32.94 27.21 34.66
CA SER A 45 33.92 26.47 33.86
C SER A 45 33.38 26.26 32.45
N SER A 46 34.09 26.86 31.50
CA SER A 46 34.01 26.63 30.06
C SER A 46 34.14 25.14 29.72
N SER A 47 33.16 24.58 29.03
CA SER A 47 33.32 23.33 28.31
C SER A 47 32.51 23.38 27.02
N SER A 48 33.26 23.35 25.92
CA SER A 48 32.87 23.15 24.54
C SER A 48 31.70 22.17 24.35
N LEU A 49 30.70 22.60 23.57
CA LEU A 49 29.64 21.76 23.01
C LEU A 49 30.26 20.61 22.19
N PRO A 50 29.91 19.34 22.45
CA PRO A 50 30.13 18.29 21.46
C PRO A 50 29.04 18.37 20.40
N SER A 51 29.46 18.48 19.13
CA SER A 51 28.61 18.37 17.95
C SER A 51 27.91 17.00 17.92
N SER A 52 26.62 16.97 18.25
CA SER A 52 25.77 15.79 18.15
C SER A 52 25.38 15.52 16.70
N SER A 53 26.16 14.65 16.04
CA SER A 53 25.77 13.93 14.83
C SER A 53 24.94 12.70 15.22
N SER A 54 23.61 12.84 15.28
CA SER A 54 22.73 11.71 15.65
C SER A 54 21.34 11.75 15.00
N SER A 55 21.22 12.32 13.80
CA SER A 55 19.94 12.39 13.06
C SER A 55 19.81 11.38 11.90
N SER A 56 20.80 10.50 11.69
CA SER A 56 20.84 9.57 10.54
C SER A 56 20.21 8.19 10.81
N SER A 57 20.00 7.79 12.07
CA SER A 57 19.57 6.43 12.41
C SER A 57 18.05 6.24 12.47
N SER A 58 17.28 7.31 12.65
CA SER A 58 15.81 7.23 12.75
C SER A 58 15.12 7.16 11.38
N SER A 59 15.71 7.77 10.34
CA SER A 59 15.20 7.73 8.97
C SER A 59 15.42 6.36 8.31
N SER A 60 16.52 5.67 8.60
CA SER A 60 16.81 4.35 8.04
C SER A 60 15.86 3.27 8.54
N PHE A 61 15.40 3.32 9.80
CA PHE A 61 14.48 2.33 10.36
C PHE A 61 13.04 2.49 9.83
N LEU A 62 12.58 3.74 9.71
CA LEU A 62 11.28 4.07 9.10
C LEU A 62 11.26 3.73 7.60
N SER A 63 12.31 4.08 6.86
CA SER A 63 12.44 3.74 5.43
C SER A 63 12.49 2.22 5.21
N SER A 64 13.22 1.48 6.04
CA SER A 64 13.27 0.01 5.97
C SER A 64 11.91 -0.65 6.27
N SER A 65 11.12 -0.06 7.16
CA SER A 65 9.80 -0.59 7.53
C SER A 65 8.76 -0.38 6.43
N LEU A 66 8.84 0.73 5.68
CA LEU A 66 7.98 1.00 4.54
C LEU A 66 8.32 0.09 3.34
N ASP A 67 9.61 -0.09 3.03
CA ASP A 67 10.06 -1.02 1.99
C ASP A 67 9.66 -2.48 2.30
N LEU A 68 9.66 -2.87 3.58
CA LEU A 68 9.18 -4.18 4.01
C LEU A 68 7.68 -4.37 3.78
N GLY A 69 6.89 -3.31 3.95
CA GLY A 69 5.44 -3.33 3.75
C GLY A 69 5.07 -3.56 2.29
N ASP A 70 5.67 -2.80 1.37
CA ASP A 70 5.42 -2.93 -0.07
C ASP A 70 5.92 -4.28 -0.59
N THR A 71 7.11 -4.72 -0.17
CA THR A 71 7.63 -6.03 -0.55
C THR A 71 6.75 -7.17 -0.03
N LEU A 72 6.28 -7.09 1.22
CA LEU A 72 5.40 -8.09 1.80
C LEU A 72 4.05 -8.12 1.08
N ARG A 73 3.49 -6.96 0.73
CA ARG A 73 2.26 -6.86 -0.07
C ARG A 73 2.43 -7.57 -1.41
N ASP A 74 3.50 -7.28 -2.13
CA ASP A 74 3.77 -7.85 -3.46
C ASP A 74 3.97 -9.37 -3.40
N VAL A 75 4.64 -9.87 -2.35
CA VAL A 75 4.76 -11.31 -2.07
C VAL A 75 3.40 -11.95 -1.80
N ILE A 76 2.56 -11.33 -0.95
CA ILE A 76 1.23 -11.86 -0.63
C ILE A 76 0.34 -11.90 -1.87
N ILE A 77 0.33 -10.85 -2.69
CA ILE A 77 -0.48 -10.83 -3.92
C ILE A 77 0.04 -11.88 -4.91
N GLY A 78 1.35 -11.88 -5.21
CA GLY A 78 1.95 -12.82 -6.13
C GLY A 78 1.74 -14.28 -5.71
N PHE A 79 1.98 -14.60 -4.44
CA PHE A 79 1.80 -15.96 -3.93
C PHE A 79 0.33 -16.40 -3.90
N SER A 80 -0.60 -15.48 -3.56
CA SER A 80 -2.04 -15.77 -3.56
C SER A 80 -2.54 -16.16 -4.95
N ASP A 81 -2.12 -15.40 -5.97
CA ASP A 81 -2.53 -15.67 -7.34
C ASP A 81 -1.81 -16.89 -7.91
N GLY A 82 -0.52 -17.05 -7.59
CA GLY A 82 0.25 -18.24 -7.92
C GLY A 82 -0.35 -19.51 -7.33
N LEU A 83 -0.96 -19.48 -6.15
CA LEU A 83 -1.65 -20.67 -5.61
C LEU A 83 -2.96 -21.00 -6.32
N THR A 84 -3.65 -20.01 -6.87
CA THR A 84 -5.04 -20.16 -7.31
C THR A 84 -5.16 -20.35 -8.82
N VAL A 85 -4.46 -19.55 -9.63
CA VAL A 85 -4.58 -19.58 -11.10
C VAL A 85 -3.98 -20.85 -11.71
N PRO A 86 -2.71 -21.22 -11.41
CA PRO A 86 -2.11 -22.47 -11.89
C PRO A 86 -2.86 -23.71 -11.38
N PHE A 87 -3.32 -23.69 -10.13
CA PHE A 87 -4.15 -24.77 -9.58
C PHE A 87 -5.46 -24.91 -10.35
N ALA A 88 -6.18 -23.82 -10.58
CA ALA A 88 -7.45 -23.85 -11.31
C ALA A 88 -7.26 -24.35 -12.74
N LEU A 89 -6.22 -23.88 -13.44
CA LEU A 89 -5.91 -24.32 -14.79
C LEU A 89 -5.55 -25.81 -14.84
N THR A 90 -4.69 -26.28 -13.93
CA THR A 90 -4.24 -27.68 -13.90
C THR A 90 -5.36 -28.63 -13.48
N ALA A 91 -6.22 -28.22 -12.55
CA ALA A 91 -7.46 -28.91 -12.23
C ALA A 91 -8.38 -29.01 -13.46
N GLY A 92 -8.53 -27.93 -14.23
CA GLY A 92 -9.28 -27.95 -15.49
C GLY A 92 -8.72 -28.93 -16.50
N LEU A 93 -7.42 -28.83 -16.80
CA LEU A 93 -6.73 -29.71 -17.76
C LEU A 93 -6.72 -31.18 -17.33
N SER A 94 -6.74 -31.47 -16.03
CA SER A 94 -6.77 -32.84 -15.51
C SER A 94 -8.02 -33.61 -15.97
N SER A 95 -9.12 -32.90 -16.26
CA SER A 95 -10.36 -33.50 -16.79
C SER A 95 -10.18 -34.17 -18.16
N LEU A 96 -9.14 -33.78 -18.91
CA LEU A 96 -8.78 -34.36 -20.22
C LEU A 96 -8.01 -35.68 -20.10
N GLY A 97 -7.64 -36.11 -18.90
CA GLY A 97 -7.02 -37.42 -18.67
C GLY A 97 -5.51 -37.51 -19.00
N SER A 98 -4.86 -36.41 -19.38
CA SER A 98 -3.45 -36.41 -19.80
C SER A 98 -2.55 -35.59 -18.88
N SER A 99 -1.67 -36.26 -18.11
CA SER A 99 -0.68 -35.61 -17.25
C SER A 99 0.28 -34.71 -18.04
N ARG A 100 0.60 -35.07 -19.29
CA ARG A 100 1.47 -34.26 -20.15
C ARG A 100 0.83 -32.91 -20.50
N LEU A 101 -0.48 -32.87 -20.76
CA LEU A 101 -1.19 -31.63 -21.02
C LEU A 101 -1.21 -30.74 -19.77
N VAL A 102 -1.47 -31.34 -18.61
CA VAL A 102 -1.50 -30.64 -17.33
C VAL A 102 -0.14 -30.01 -17.00
N ILE A 103 0.95 -30.76 -17.14
CA ILE A 103 2.30 -30.27 -16.86
C ILE A 103 2.72 -29.19 -17.85
N MET A 104 2.55 -29.41 -19.15
CA MET A 104 2.98 -28.44 -20.18
C MET A 104 2.14 -27.16 -20.12
N GLY A 105 0.83 -27.29 -19.97
CA GLY A 105 -0.09 -26.15 -19.84
C GLY A 105 0.13 -25.39 -18.52
N GLY A 106 0.29 -26.11 -17.41
CA GLY A 106 0.58 -25.51 -16.10
C GLY A 106 1.91 -24.78 -16.06
N LEU A 107 3.00 -25.37 -16.58
CA LEU A 107 4.29 -24.68 -16.65
C LEU A 107 4.25 -23.46 -17.57
N ALA A 108 3.60 -23.58 -18.74
CA ALA A 108 3.47 -22.45 -19.67
C ALA A 108 2.72 -21.28 -19.00
N GLU A 109 1.62 -21.57 -18.32
CA GLU A 109 0.86 -20.57 -17.55
C GLU A 109 1.70 -20.01 -16.39
N LEU A 110 2.45 -20.84 -15.67
CA LEU A 110 3.22 -20.41 -14.51
C LEU A 110 4.33 -19.41 -14.89
N PHE A 111 5.09 -19.69 -15.96
CA PHE A 111 6.13 -18.78 -16.46
C PHE A 111 5.52 -17.52 -17.11
N SER A 112 4.44 -17.67 -17.86
CA SER A 112 3.73 -16.54 -18.46
C SER A 112 3.16 -15.60 -17.38
N GLY A 113 2.50 -16.17 -16.37
CA GLY A 113 1.93 -15.45 -15.23
C GLY A 113 2.99 -14.77 -14.37
N MET A 114 4.11 -15.45 -14.08
CA MET A 114 5.25 -14.85 -13.38
C MET A 114 5.76 -13.59 -14.10
N ILE A 115 6.00 -13.68 -15.41
CA ILE A 115 6.50 -12.55 -16.20
C ILE A 115 5.46 -11.43 -16.24
N SER A 116 4.19 -11.78 -16.46
CA SER A 116 3.09 -10.81 -16.53
C SER A 116 2.92 -10.04 -15.22
N MET A 117 2.89 -10.74 -14.07
CA MET A 117 2.78 -10.09 -12.76
C MET A 117 4.01 -9.28 -12.41
N GLY A 118 5.21 -9.82 -12.66
CA GLY A 118 6.45 -9.09 -12.36
C GLY A 118 6.58 -7.81 -13.17
N LEU A 119 6.25 -7.84 -14.47
CA LEU A 119 6.20 -6.63 -15.30
C LEU A 119 5.07 -5.68 -14.87
N GLY A 120 3.92 -6.22 -14.45
CA GLY A 120 2.80 -5.45 -13.93
C GLY A 120 3.17 -4.63 -12.69
N ALA A 121 3.78 -5.28 -11.69
CA ALA A 121 4.29 -4.60 -10.49
C ALA A 121 5.39 -3.58 -10.81
N TYR A 122 6.35 -3.95 -11.66
CA TYR A 122 7.40 -3.03 -12.09
C TYR A 122 6.82 -1.77 -12.76
N LEU A 123 5.91 -1.94 -13.71
CA LEU A 123 5.32 -0.82 -14.43
C LEU A 123 4.41 0.03 -13.53
N ALA A 124 3.70 -0.58 -12.59
CA ALA A 124 2.92 0.13 -11.59
C ALA A 124 3.81 1.04 -10.74
N ALA A 125 4.90 0.51 -10.19
CA ALA A 125 5.87 1.27 -9.41
C ALA A 125 6.55 2.39 -10.21
N VAL A 126 6.91 2.13 -11.48
CA VAL A 126 7.44 3.17 -12.38
C VAL A 126 6.42 4.28 -12.63
N THR A 127 5.17 3.90 -12.91
CA THR A 127 4.08 4.85 -13.19
C THR A 127 3.76 5.71 -11.98
N GLU A 128 3.74 5.13 -10.78
CA GLU A 128 3.56 5.85 -9.53
C GLU A 128 4.68 6.87 -9.31
N ARG A 129 5.94 6.47 -9.54
CA ARG A 129 7.10 7.36 -9.48
C ARG A 129 7.01 8.51 -10.48
N ASP A 130 6.59 8.22 -11.71
CA ASP A 130 6.46 9.25 -12.73
C ASP A 130 5.28 10.18 -12.46
N ARG A 131 4.16 9.67 -11.90
CA ARG A 131 3.06 10.50 -11.40
C ARG A 131 3.54 11.43 -10.31
N TYR A 132 4.24 10.94 -9.30
CA TYR A 132 4.80 11.75 -8.22
C TYR A 132 5.70 12.86 -8.77
N ARG A 133 6.66 12.50 -9.63
CA ARG A 133 7.57 13.48 -10.26
C ARG A 133 6.84 14.51 -11.12
N SER A 134 5.80 14.10 -11.84
CA SER A 134 5.00 15.02 -12.65
C SER A 134 4.22 15.98 -11.77
N ALA A 135 3.65 15.50 -10.66
CA ALA A 135 2.88 16.31 -9.73
C ALA A 135 3.78 17.31 -9.00
N LEU A 136 4.94 16.85 -8.53
CA LEU A 136 5.94 17.70 -7.89
C LEU A 136 6.47 18.79 -8.84
N ARG A 137 6.71 18.46 -10.12
CA ARG A 137 7.09 19.46 -11.14
C ARG A 137 6.03 20.53 -11.31
N ARG A 138 4.76 20.14 -11.49
CA ARG A 138 3.66 21.10 -11.63
C ARG A 138 3.55 22.02 -10.41
N GLU A 139 3.81 21.51 -9.21
CA GLU A 139 3.80 22.34 -8.01
C GLU A 139 4.98 23.32 -7.98
N ARG A 140 6.18 22.88 -8.38
CA ARG A 140 7.33 23.78 -8.52
C ARG A 140 7.03 24.92 -9.48
N ASP A 141 6.44 24.60 -10.63
CA ASP A 141 6.15 25.57 -11.68
C ASP A 141 5.11 26.60 -11.20
N ARG A 142 4.07 26.16 -10.49
CA ARG A 142 3.07 27.05 -9.88
C ARG A 142 3.66 27.97 -8.81
N GLU A 143 4.51 27.45 -7.96
CA GLU A 143 5.18 28.26 -6.93
C GLU A 143 6.13 29.28 -7.59
N GLN A 144 6.84 28.90 -8.64
CA GLN A 144 7.69 29.83 -9.40
C GLN A 144 6.88 30.95 -10.04
N GLU A 145 5.76 30.62 -10.70
CA GLU A 145 4.86 31.63 -11.30
C GLU A 145 4.31 32.61 -10.25
N ARG A 146 4.02 32.12 -9.03
CA ARG A 146 3.58 32.96 -7.91
C ARG A 146 4.70 33.85 -7.39
N HIS A 147 5.91 33.31 -7.26
CA HIS A 147 7.09 34.06 -6.81
C HIS A 147 7.44 35.19 -7.79
N ASP A 148 7.33 34.92 -9.09
CA ASP A 148 7.55 35.91 -10.15
C ASP A 148 6.48 37.04 -10.11
N ALA A 149 5.24 36.71 -9.71
CA ALA A 149 4.15 37.67 -9.58
C ALA A 149 4.23 38.55 -8.32
N ASP A 150 4.81 38.07 -7.21
CA ASP A 150 4.81 38.76 -5.90
C ASP A 150 5.98 39.74 -5.70
N HIS A 151 6.82 40.01 -6.72
CA HIS A 151 7.81 41.11 -6.77
C HIS A 151 8.68 41.31 -5.50
N GLY A 152 9.03 40.23 -4.79
CA GLY A 152 9.88 40.25 -3.59
C GLY A 152 9.19 39.91 -2.27
N GLU A 153 7.86 39.74 -2.24
CA GLU A 153 7.10 39.33 -1.04
C GLU A 153 6.89 37.81 -0.92
N ALA A 154 7.43 37.04 -1.87
CA ALA A 154 7.27 35.59 -1.97
C ALA A 154 7.60 34.82 -0.68
N ALA A 155 8.69 35.19 0.00
CA ALA A 155 9.13 34.53 1.24
C ALA A 155 8.17 34.76 2.41
N ALA A 156 7.58 35.96 2.51
CA ALA A 156 6.61 36.27 3.56
C ALA A 156 5.31 35.47 3.36
N ARG A 157 4.89 35.33 2.10
CA ARG A 157 3.70 34.56 1.72
C ARG A 157 3.87 33.06 1.91
N ASP A 158 5.04 32.53 1.58
CA ASP A 158 5.39 31.13 1.86
C ASP A 158 5.32 30.82 3.36
N ALA A 159 5.82 31.73 4.20
CA ALA A 159 5.67 31.61 5.66
C ALA A 159 4.20 31.68 6.09
N ASP A 160 3.37 32.54 5.49
CA ASP A 160 1.94 32.61 5.77
C ASP A 160 1.21 31.31 5.39
N ASP A 161 1.49 30.75 4.21
CA ASP A 161 0.93 29.48 3.74
C ASP A 161 1.27 28.32 4.68
N VAL A 162 2.56 28.20 5.06
CA VAL A 162 3.03 27.17 6.00
C VAL A 162 2.40 27.37 7.39
N CYS A 163 2.32 28.61 7.87
CA CYS A 163 1.70 28.94 9.16
C CYS A 163 0.21 28.55 9.16
N ALA A 164 -0.52 28.82 8.07
CA ALA A 164 -1.91 28.44 7.92
C ALA A 164 -2.09 26.91 7.96
N ILE A 165 -1.21 26.15 7.31
CA ILE A 165 -1.21 24.68 7.40
C ILE A 165 -0.99 24.23 8.85
N LEU A 166 -0.02 24.78 9.56
CA LEU A 166 0.28 24.41 10.96
C LEU A 166 -0.89 24.74 11.91
N LEU A 167 -1.54 25.88 11.73
CA LEU A 167 -2.70 26.31 12.52
C LEU A 167 -3.93 25.45 12.26
N HIS A 168 -4.33 25.32 10.99
CA HIS A 168 -5.60 24.69 10.63
C HIS A 168 -5.53 23.17 10.59
N ARG A 169 -4.40 22.58 10.18
CA ARG A 169 -4.27 21.13 10.02
C ARG A 169 -3.74 20.44 11.26
N TYR A 170 -2.76 21.04 11.93
CA TYR A 170 -2.12 20.47 13.11
C TYR A 170 -2.59 21.07 14.44
N GLY A 171 -3.33 22.19 14.41
CA GLY A 171 -3.79 22.84 15.63
C GLY A 171 -2.66 23.41 16.48
N VAL A 172 -1.52 23.76 15.86
CA VAL A 172 -0.36 24.31 16.56
C VAL A 172 -0.72 25.68 17.14
N GLU A 173 -0.30 25.96 18.37
CA GLU A 173 -0.53 27.28 18.98
C GLU A 173 0.08 28.40 18.09
N PRO A 174 -0.63 29.52 17.86
CA PRO A 174 -0.15 30.61 17.00
C PRO A 174 1.24 31.13 17.35
N ARG A 175 1.60 31.11 18.65
CA ARG A 175 2.91 31.56 19.14
C ARG A 175 4.07 30.67 18.69
N LEU A 176 3.80 29.39 18.40
CA LEU A 176 4.78 28.41 17.94
C LEU A 176 4.72 28.20 16.43
N ALA A 177 3.54 28.38 15.82
CA ALA A 177 3.34 28.19 14.38
C ALA A 177 4.16 29.19 13.55
N ARG A 178 4.22 30.47 13.97
CA ARG A 178 4.91 31.50 13.18
C ARG A 178 6.43 31.31 13.09
N PRO A 179 7.17 31.16 14.21
CA PRO A 179 8.62 30.93 14.13
C PRO A 179 8.99 29.66 13.35
N LEU A 180 8.16 28.61 13.46
CA LEU A 180 8.37 27.37 12.74
C LEU A 180 8.12 27.54 11.23
N ALA A 181 7.09 28.30 10.86
CA ALA A 181 6.79 28.61 9.47
C ALA A 181 7.89 29.48 8.83
N ASP A 182 8.39 30.48 9.55
CA ASP A 182 9.49 31.33 9.07
C ASP A 182 10.78 30.51 8.85
N GLU A 183 11.10 29.57 9.75
CA GLU A 183 12.25 28.67 9.61
C GLU A 183 12.09 27.68 8.43
N LEU A 184 10.87 27.18 8.20
CA LEU A 184 10.57 26.31 7.05
C LEU A 184 10.60 27.08 5.72
N ALA A 185 10.13 28.32 5.73
CA ALA A 185 10.14 29.23 4.58
C ALA A 185 11.54 29.77 4.23
N ALA A 186 12.49 29.73 5.16
CA ALA A 186 13.87 30.17 4.93
C ALA A 186 14.60 29.37 3.83
N ASP A 187 14.22 28.11 3.60
CA ASP A 187 14.73 27.28 2.51
C ASP A 187 13.57 26.95 1.54
N PRO A 188 13.55 27.54 0.32
CA PRO A 188 12.49 27.31 -0.66
C PRO A 188 12.26 25.83 -0.96
N ARG A 189 13.30 24.99 -0.87
CA ARG A 189 13.16 23.55 -1.11
C ARG A 189 12.42 22.85 0.03
N ARG A 190 12.63 23.27 1.28
CA ARG A 190 11.92 22.73 2.45
C ARG A 190 10.49 23.21 2.49
N CYS A 191 10.27 24.49 2.23
CA CYS A 191 8.94 25.07 2.09
C CYS A 191 8.12 24.35 1.03
N LEU A 192 8.67 24.24 -0.19
CA LEU A 192 8.02 23.52 -1.28
C LEU A 192 7.77 22.06 -0.94
N ARG A 193 8.73 21.35 -0.31
CA ARG A 193 8.51 19.95 0.06
C ARG A 193 7.41 19.81 1.11
N PHE A 194 7.42 20.66 2.13
CA PHE A 194 6.35 20.71 3.14
C PHE A 194 5.00 20.97 2.47
N LYS A 195 4.87 22.05 1.69
CA LYS A 195 3.64 22.39 0.95
C LYS A 195 3.20 21.26 0.02
N ALA A 196 4.13 20.66 -0.74
CA ALA A 196 3.86 19.56 -1.64
C ALA A 196 3.40 18.29 -0.91
N ASP A 197 3.96 17.96 0.25
CA ASP A 197 3.53 16.81 1.06
C ASP A 197 2.05 16.96 1.47
N PHE A 198 1.59 18.18 1.80
CA PHE A 198 0.18 18.45 2.10
C PHE A 198 -0.71 18.52 0.86
N SER A 199 -0.25 19.18 -0.20
CA SER A 199 -1.03 19.39 -1.41
C SER A 199 -1.20 18.11 -2.22
N LEU A 200 -0.15 17.29 -2.29
CA LEU A 200 -0.15 16.05 -3.07
C LEU A 200 -0.73 14.89 -2.27
N GLY A 201 -0.54 14.84 -0.95
CA GLY A 201 -0.96 13.72 -0.12
C GLY A 201 -0.38 12.38 -0.57
N MET A 202 0.71 12.41 -1.33
CA MET A 202 1.43 11.24 -1.84
C MET A 202 2.81 11.23 -1.21
N ASP A 203 3.21 10.09 -0.67
CA ASP A 203 4.58 9.90 -0.20
C ASP A 203 5.55 9.78 -1.39
N GLU A 204 6.81 10.17 -1.18
CA GLU A 204 7.84 10.05 -2.20
C GLU A 204 8.16 8.56 -2.47
N PRO A 205 7.92 8.06 -3.70
CA PRO A 205 8.18 6.66 -4.02
C PRO A 205 9.68 6.37 -4.07
N HIS A 206 10.10 5.30 -3.39
CA HIS A 206 11.50 4.90 -3.28
C HIS A 206 12.08 4.44 -4.63
N GLY A 207 13.27 4.93 -4.98
CA GLY A 207 13.86 4.75 -6.30
C GLY A 207 14.29 3.31 -6.65
N HIS A 208 14.59 2.47 -5.64
CA HIS A 208 15.01 1.06 -5.81
C HIS A 208 13.85 0.07 -5.76
N ALA A 209 12.62 0.51 -5.44
CA ALA A 209 11.49 -0.37 -5.21
C ALA A 209 10.95 -1.05 -6.49
N ALA A 210 11.04 -0.40 -7.65
CA ALA A 210 10.31 -0.88 -8.83
C ALA A 210 10.75 -2.27 -9.34
N TRP A 211 12.06 -2.50 -9.50
CA TRP A 211 12.54 -3.79 -9.98
C TRP A 211 12.41 -4.89 -8.92
N LEU A 212 12.63 -4.54 -7.65
CA LEU A 212 12.47 -5.48 -6.55
C LEU A 212 11.00 -5.90 -6.36
N SER A 213 10.07 -4.96 -6.48
CA SER A 213 8.63 -5.19 -6.48
C SER A 213 8.23 -6.17 -7.58
N GLY A 214 8.66 -5.93 -8.83
CA GLY A 214 8.41 -6.85 -9.94
C GLY A 214 9.00 -8.24 -9.72
N LEU A 215 10.26 -8.32 -9.27
CA LEU A 215 10.94 -9.60 -9.05
C LEU A 215 10.29 -10.40 -7.92
N THR A 216 9.97 -9.76 -6.80
CA THR A 216 9.39 -10.42 -5.62
C THR A 216 7.96 -10.87 -5.90
N MET A 217 7.15 -10.07 -6.59
CA MET A 217 5.79 -10.45 -7.01
C MET A 217 5.82 -11.65 -7.95
N GLY A 218 6.65 -11.58 -9.01
CA GLY A 218 6.78 -12.66 -9.99
C GLY A 218 7.32 -13.95 -9.37
N LEU A 219 8.39 -13.88 -8.57
CA LEU A 219 8.98 -15.07 -7.96
C LEU A 219 8.02 -15.70 -6.93
N SER A 220 7.26 -14.90 -6.20
CA SER A 220 6.22 -15.39 -5.29
C SER A 220 5.09 -16.10 -6.05
N TYR A 221 4.72 -15.61 -7.23
CA TYR A 221 3.77 -16.29 -8.12
C TYR A 221 4.30 -17.65 -8.59
N LEU A 222 5.53 -17.69 -9.09
CA LEU A 222 6.20 -18.92 -9.52
C LEU A 222 6.22 -19.96 -8.38
N LEU A 223 6.65 -19.54 -7.18
CA LEU A 223 6.73 -20.42 -6.02
C LEU A 223 5.35 -20.89 -5.56
N GLY A 224 4.35 -20.02 -5.56
CA GLY A 224 2.96 -20.38 -5.22
C GLY A 224 2.40 -21.43 -6.17
N GLY A 225 2.59 -21.26 -7.47
CA GLY A 225 2.02 -22.15 -8.48
C GLY A 225 2.77 -23.44 -8.72
N LEU A 226 4.04 -23.50 -8.32
CA LEU A 226 4.77 -24.76 -8.35
C LEU A 226 4.19 -25.76 -7.34
N ILE A 227 3.66 -25.31 -6.20
CA ILE A 227 3.21 -26.21 -5.14
C ILE A 227 2.02 -27.10 -5.57
N PRO A 228 0.93 -26.58 -6.15
CA PRO A 228 -0.15 -27.39 -6.71
C PRO A 228 0.31 -28.32 -7.84
N MET A 229 1.41 -27.99 -8.53
CA MET A 229 1.95 -28.76 -9.65
C MET A 229 2.79 -29.98 -9.23
N VAL A 230 3.44 -29.94 -8.05
CA VAL A 230 4.33 -31.02 -7.58
C VAL A 230 3.72 -32.43 -7.69
N PRO A 231 2.45 -32.68 -7.28
CA PRO A 231 1.85 -34.01 -7.38
C PRO A 231 1.77 -34.57 -8.80
N TYR A 232 1.60 -33.71 -9.82
CA TYR A 232 1.50 -34.13 -11.22
C TYR A 232 2.84 -34.62 -11.79
N PHE A 233 3.97 -34.21 -11.22
CA PHE A 233 5.29 -34.73 -11.62
C PHE A 233 5.61 -36.09 -11.00
N LEU A 234 5.06 -36.37 -9.82
CA LEU A 234 5.39 -37.56 -9.04
C LEU A 234 4.47 -38.75 -9.34
N MET A 235 3.21 -38.49 -9.72
CA MET A 235 2.18 -39.51 -9.86
C MET A 235 1.88 -39.83 -11.33
N PRO A 236 1.82 -41.12 -11.72
CA PRO A 236 1.54 -41.51 -13.10
C PRO A 236 0.07 -41.31 -13.52
N HIS A 237 -0.88 -41.45 -12.58
CA HIS A 237 -2.31 -41.30 -12.83
C HIS A 237 -2.77 -39.86 -12.55
N VAL A 238 -3.35 -39.19 -13.55
CA VAL A 238 -3.70 -37.77 -13.46
C VAL A 238 -4.80 -37.47 -12.44
N LEU A 239 -5.75 -38.39 -12.25
CA LEU A 239 -6.86 -38.20 -11.30
C LEU A 239 -6.39 -38.37 -9.86
N ASP A 240 -5.49 -39.31 -9.59
CA ASP A 240 -4.88 -39.46 -8.27
C ASP A 240 -4.02 -38.23 -7.95
N ALA A 241 -3.25 -37.75 -8.94
CA ALA A 241 -2.46 -36.52 -8.83
C ALA A 241 -3.35 -35.30 -8.54
N LEU A 242 -4.52 -35.21 -9.19
CA LEU A 242 -5.50 -34.16 -8.94
C LEU A 242 -6.00 -34.17 -7.50
N VAL A 243 -6.40 -35.34 -6.97
CA VAL A 243 -6.92 -35.44 -5.59
C VAL A 243 -5.85 -35.01 -4.59
N VAL A 244 -4.61 -35.44 -4.77
CA VAL A 244 -3.48 -35.03 -3.92
C VAL A 244 -3.21 -33.53 -4.07
N SER A 245 -3.23 -32.99 -5.29
CA SER A 245 -3.07 -31.56 -5.57
C SER A 245 -4.15 -30.71 -4.90
N ILE A 246 -5.42 -31.14 -4.95
CA ILE A 246 -6.53 -30.48 -4.25
C ILE A 246 -6.27 -30.49 -2.74
N ALA A 247 -5.93 -31.63 -2.15
CA ALA A 247 -5.68 -31.73 -0.71
C ALA A 247 -4.55 -30.79 -0.26
N VAL A 248 -3.42 -30.80 -0.98
CA VAL A 248 -2.27 -29.93 -0.70
C VAL A 248 -2.64 -28.46 -0.85
N THR A 249 -3.32 -28.10 -1.94
CA THR A 249 -3.69 -26.71 -2.22
C THR A 249 -4.70 -26.18 -1.19
N VAL A 250 -5.69 -26.99 -0.78
CA VAL A 250 -6.65 -26.61 0.28
C VAL A 250 -5.93 -26.31 1.60
N VAL A 251 -4.99 -27.17 2.02
CA VAL A 251 -4.21 -26.94 3.23
C VAL A 251 -3.43 -25.63 3.14
N ILE A 252 -2.77 -25.39 2.00
CA ILE A 252 -1.98 -24.18 1.81
C ILE A 252 -2.85 -22.92 1.74
N LEU A 253 -3.98 -22.95 1.03
CA LEU A 253 -4.92 -21.82 0.96
C LEU A 253 -5.46 -21.46 2.34
N LEU A 254 -5.73 -22.46 3.19
CA LEU A 254 -6.16 -22.23 4.56
C LEU A 254 -5.05 -21.61 5.41
N VAL A 255 -3.83 -22.18 5.37
CA VAL A 255 -2.68 -21.67 6.13
C VAL A 255 -2.29 -20.26 5.67
N PHE A 256 -2.19 -20.05 4.35
CA PHE A 256 -1.84 -18.77 3.77
C PHE A 256 -2.92 -17.71 3.98
N GLY A 257 -4.19 -18.06 3.77
CA GLY A 257 -5.32 -17.15 3.99
C GLY A 257 -5.47 -16.72 5.45
N TYR A 258 -5.16 -17.64 6.38
CA TYR A 258 -5.06 -17.33 7.80
C TYR A 258 -3.87 -16.42 8.10
N ALA A 259 -2.68 -16.77 7.63
CA ALA A 259 -1.45 -16.03 7.89
C ALA A 259 -1.53 -14.59 7.36
N LYS A 260 -1.97 -14.38 6.12
CA LYS A 260 -2.04 -13.04 5.53
C LYS A 260 -2.97 -12.08 6.31
N ASN A 261 -4.12 -12.58 6.74
CA ASN A 261 -5.09 -11.75 7.47
C ASN A 261 -4.73 -11.59 8.95
N TYR A 262 -4.09 -12.60 9.54
CA TYR A 262 -3.54 -12.50 10.88
C TYR A 262 -2.40 -11.49 10.94
N LEU A 263 -1.49 -11.46 9.96
CA LEU A 263 -0.42 -10.46 9.91
C LEU A 263 -0.97 -9.04 9.75
N ALA A 264 -2.04 -8.86 8.95
CA ALA A 264 -2.61 -7.55 8.70
C ALA A 264 -3.39 -6.97 9.91
N ILE A 265 -4.23 -7.78 10.57
CA ILE A 265 -5.20 -7.28 11.58
C ILE A 265 -4.85 -7.76 13.00
N ARG A 266 -3.93 -8.73 13.13
CA ARG A 266 -3.51 -9.36 14.41
C ARG A 266 -4.67 -9.91 15.24
N ASN A 267 -5.72 -10.36 14.55
CA ASN A 267 -6.94 -10.91 15.13
C ASN A 267 -7.23 -12.30 14.56
N HIS A 268 -7.44 -13.29 15.45
CA HIS A 268 -7.74 -14.68 15.07
C HIS A 268 -9.01 -14.83 14.25
N ARG A 269 -10.06 -14.03 14.53
CA ARG A 269 -11.33 -14.08 13.77
C ARG A 269 -11.15 -13.62 12.33
N ALA A 270 -10.34 -12.59 12.12
CA ALA A 270 -10.01 -12.08 10.79
C ALA A 270 -9.16 -13.10 10.01
N GLY A 271 -8.23 -13.78 10.68
CA GLY A 271 -7.47 -14.89 10.09
C GLY A 271 -8.38 -16.01 9.57
N LEU A 272 -9.33 -16.47 10.38
CA LEU A 272 -10.24 -17.55 9.98
C LEU A 272 -11.14 -17.15 8.80
N TRP A 273 -11.68 -15.92 8.82
CA TRP A 273 -12.46 -15.38 7.71
C TRP A 273 -11.62 -15.29 6.43
N GLY A 274 -10.37 -14.86 6.58
CA GLY A 274 -9.37 -14.81 5.53
C GLY A 274 -9.13 -16.15 4.85
N ALA A 275 -8.89 -17.19 5.65
CA ALA A 275 -8.70 -18.57 5.20
C ALA A 275 -9.92 -19.09 4.42
N LEU A 276 -11.12 -18.84 4.94
CA LEU A 276 -12.36 -19.23 4.28
C LEU A 276 -12.54 -18.51 2.94
N GLN A 277 -12.30 -17.20 2.89
CA GLN A 277 -12.42 -16.41 1.68
C GLN A 277 -11.46 -16.90 0.58
N THR A 278 -10.18 -17.12 0.89
CA THR A 278 -9.22 -17.65 -0.09
C THR A 278 -9.57 -19.05 -0.55
N LEU A 279 -10.06 -19.90 0.35
CA LEU A 279 -10.52 -21.24 -0.02
C LEU A 279 -11.71 -21.17 -0.98
N VAL A 280 -12.72 -20.35 -0.69
CA VAL A 280 -13.90 -20.19 -1.55
C VAL A 280 -13.50 -19.69 -2.94
N ILE A 281 -12.62 -18.69 -3.03
CA ILE A 281 -12.12 -18.18 -4.31
C ILE A 281 -11.40 -19.29 -5.09
N GLY A 282 -10.51 -20.06 -4.42
CA GLY A 282 -9.80 -21.17 -5.05
C GLY A 282 -10.72 -22.28 -5.56
N VAL A 283 -11.73 -22.66 -4.76
CA VAL A 283 -12.75 -23.67 -5.15
C VAL A 283 -13.57 -23.18 -6.33
N LEU A 284 -14.02 -21.91 -6.32
CA LEU A 284 -14.77 -21.33 -7.43
C LEU A 284 -13.94 -21.26 -8.71
N ALA A 285 -12.68 -20.83 -8.63
CA ALA A 285 -11.78 -20.77 -9.77
C ALA A 285 -11.54 -22.16 -10.38
N ALA A 286 -11.16 -23.14 -9.56
CA ALA A 286 -10.89 -24.50 -10.01
C ALA A 286 -12.15 -25.21 -10.53
N GLY A 287 -13.28 -25.06 -9.83
CA GLY A 287 -14.57 -25.60 -10.27
C GLY A 287 -15.01 -25.02 -11.60
N THR A 288 -14.89 -23.70 -11.79
CA THR A 288 -15.22 -23.03 -13.05
C THR A 288 -14.33 -23.52 -14.18
N SER A 289 -13.01 -23.57 -13.97
CA SER A 289 -12.05 -24.08 -14.95
C SER A 289 -12.35 -25.53 -15.35
N TYR A 290 -12.61 -26.41 -14.38
CA TYR A 290 -12.99 -27.80 -14.62
C TYR A 290 -14.27 -27.93 -15.45
N VAL A 291 -15.31 -27.17 -15.11
CA VAL A 291 -16.57 -27.19 -15.86
C VAL A 291 -16.37 -26.71 -17.30
N ILE A 292 -15.61 -25.63 -17.53
CA ILE A 292 -15.36 -25.08 -18.86
C ILE A 292 -14.60 -26.11 -19.72
N VAL A 293 -13.49 -26.65 -19.24
CA VAL A 293 -12.68 -27.60 -20.01
C VAL A 293 -13.50 -28.86 -20.34
N LYS A 294 -14.25 -29.38 -19.36
CA LYS A 294 -15.11 -30.55 -19.56
C LYS A 294 -16.25 -30.29 -20.55
N ALA A 295 -16.86 -29.11 -20.52
CA ALA A 295 -17.92 -28.73 -21.44
C ALA A 295 -17.40 -28.64 -22.90
N LEU A 296 -16.20 -28.08 -23.08
CA LEU A 296 -15.57 -27.99 -24.40
C LEU A 296 -15.16 -29.36 -24.94
N ASP A 297 -14.61 -30.25 -24.11
CA ASP A 297 -14.27 -31.63 -24.52
C ASP A 297 -15.53 -32.44 -24.91
N ALA A 298 -16.63 -32.27 -24.17
CA ALA A 298 -17.90 -32.92 -24.48
C ALA A 298 -18.48 -32.44 -25.82
N GLY A 299 -18.39 -31.14 -26.11
CA GLY A 299 -18.86 -30.55 -27.37
C GLY A 299 -18.01 -30.94 -28.60
N SER A 300 -16.73 -31.27 -28.41
CA SER A 300 -15.86 -31.73 -29.49
C SER A 300 -16.11 -33.19 -29.92
N LYS A 301 -16.86 -33.97 -29.12
CA LYS A 301 -17.13 -35.40 -29.36
C LYS A 301 -18.50 -35.68 -29.98
N GLY A 302 -19.34 -34.65 -30.18
CA GLY A 302 -20.63 -34.72 -30.86
C GLY A 302 -20.57 -34.15 -32.26
#